data_AF-A0A517TFB6-F1
#
_entry.id   AF-A0A517TFB6-F1
#
_cell.length_a   1.000
_cell.length_b   1.000
_cell.length_c   1.000
_cell.angle_alpha   90.00
_cell.angle_beta   90.00
_cell.angle_gamma   90.00
#
_symmetry.space_group_name_H-M   'P 1'
#
loop_
_entity.id
_entity.type
_entity.pdbx_description
1 polymer ?
#
loop_
_entity_poly.entity_id
_entity_poly.type
_entity_poly.pdbx_seq_one_letter_code
_entity_poly.pdbx_strand_id
1 'polypeptide(L)'
;MSDLPDLTSLTGEELTDEQLQAILNQIDLDIVNLLRDGKLAALKYSILGSAGRTGDRAANLQSLLNARDHYQQLLESRPTISATQAEFF
;
A
#
# COMPACT_ATOMS: atom_id res chain seq x y z
N MET A 1 -29.72 13.24 27.11
CA MET A 1 -29.01 12.08 26.55
C MET A 1 -28.51 12.51 25.19
N SER A 2 -27.20 12.56 25.02
CA SER A 2 -26.56 12.99 23.76
C SER A 2 -26.83 11.94 22.71
N ASP A 3 -27.49 12.31 21.61
CA ASP A 3 -27.51 11.50 20.40
C ASP A 3 -26.06 11.32 19.94
N LEU A 4 -25.57 10.09 20.07
CA LEU A 4 -24.31 9.69 19.45
C LEU A 4 -24.60 9.51 17.96
N PRO A 5 -23.75 10.03 17.05
CA PRO A 5 -23.97 9.85 15.62
C PRO A 5 -23.94 8.37 15.29
N ASP A 6 -25.00 7.92 14.61
CA ASP A 6 -25.13 6.57 14.12
C ASP A 6 -24.02 6.29 13.10
N LEU A 7 -23.19 5.29 13.39
CA LEU A 7 -22.04 4.88 12.59
C LEU A 7 -22.42 3.93 11.44
N THR A 8 -23.72 3.68 11.24
CA THR A 8 -24.23 2.83 10.15
C THR A 8 -23.94 3.39 8.75
N SER A 9 -23.49 4.64 8.64
CA SER A 9 -23.10 5.29 7.38
C SER A 9 -21.59 5.43 7.16
N LEU A 10 -20.74 4.68 7.87
CA LEU A 10 -19.33 4.48 7.49
C LEU A 10 -19.21 3.63 6.21
N THR A 11 -19.95 3.98 5.16
CA THR A 11 -19.65 3.56 3.80
C THR A 11 -18.48 4.43 3.36
N GLY A 12 -17.26 3.97 3.63
CA GLY A 12 -16.10 4.54 2.94
C GLY A 12 -16.37 4.47 1.45
N GLU A 13 -16.30 5.61 0.76
CA GLU A 13 -16.45 5.61 -0.69
C GLU A 13 -15.44 4.64 -1.30
N GLU A 14 -15.87 3.91 -2.33
CA GLU A 14 -14.94 3.05 -3.06
C GLU A 14 -13.77 3.91 -3.57
N LEU A 15 -12.55 3.41 -3.37
CA LEU A 15 -11.36 4.10 -3.84
C LEU A 15 -11.47 4.34 -5.35
N THR A 16 -11.03 5.48 -5.87
CA THR A 16 -10.92 5.66 -7.33
C THR A 16 -9.66 4.98 -7.87
N ASP A 17 -9.56 4.83 -9.20
CA ASP A 17 -8.36 4.25 -9.84
C ASP A 17 -7.11 5.08 -9.51
N GLU A 18 -7.26 6.41 -9.48
CA GLU A 18 -6.17 7.33 -9.11
C GLU A 18 -5.75 7.15 -7.66
N GLN A 19 -6.70 6.92 -6.75
CA GLN A 19 -6.41 6.68 -5.35
C GLN A 19 -5.71 5.33 -5.15
N LEU A 20 -6.14 4.28 -5.86
CA LEU A 20 -5.46 2.99 -5.85
C LEU A 20 -4.03 3.10 -6.37
N GLN A 21 -3.82 3.82 -7.48
CA GLN A 21 -2.49 4.04 -8.03
C GLN A 21 -1.60 4.84 -7.07
N ALA A 22 -2.15 5.84 -6.37
CA ALA A 22 -1.43 6.60 -5.35
C ALA A 22 -1.02 5.71 -4.17
N ILE A 23 -1.89 4.82 -3.71
CA ILE A 23 -1.60 3.85 -2.65
C ILE A 23 -0.48 2.90 -3.09
N LEU A 24 -0.54 2.35 -4.31
CA LEU A 24 0.50 1.47 -4.86
C LEU A 24 1.87 2.18 -4.89
N ASN A 25 1.90 3.42 -5.37
CA ASN A 25 3.14 4.21 -5.41
C ASN A 25 3.72 4.46 -4.02
N GLN A 26 2.86 4.70 -3.03
CA GLN A 26 3.28 4.89 -1.64
C GLN A 26 3.86 3.60 -1.05
N ILE A 27 3.22 2.45 -1.29
CA ILE A 27 3.71 1.14 -0.83
C ILE A 27 5.07 0.83 -1.47
N ASP A 28 5.23 1.07 -2.77
CA ASP A 28 6.50 0.87 -3.47
C ASP A 28 7.61 1.74 -2.87
N LEU A 29 7.32 3.00 -2.55
CA LEU A 29 8.25 3.90 -1.87
C LEU A 29 8.64 3.39 -0.48
N ASP A 30 7.67 2.91 0.30
CA ASP A 30 7.90 2.39 1.66
C ASP A 30 8.74 1.11 1.64
N ILE A 31 8.52 0.23 0.66
CA ILE A 31 9.38 -0.95 0.43
C ILE A 31 10.81 -0.51 0.13
N VAL A 32 11.00 0.45 -0.78
CA VAL A 32 12.33 0.97 -1.12
C VAL A 32 13.02 1.58 0.10
N ASN A 33 12.29 2.35 0.91
CA ASN A 33 12.80 2.94 2.15
C ASN A 33 13.20 1.86 3.16
N LEU A 34 12.36 0.85 3.37
CA LEU A 34 12.64 -0.26 4.29
C LEU A 34 13.91 -1.03 3.87
N LEU A 35 14.08 -1.29 2.57
CA LEU A 35 15.26 -1.96 2.03
C LEU A 35 16.51 -1.08 2.09
N ARG A 36 16.37 0.23 1.82
CA ARG A 36 17.47 1.19 1.94
C ARG A 36 17.93 1.32 3.38
N ASP A 37 17.02 1.47 4.33
CA ASP A 37 17.32 1.51 5.76
C ASP A 37 17.90 0.18 6.24
N GLY A 38 17.42 -0.94 5.69
CA GLY A 38 18.04 -2.26 5.86
C GLY A 38 19.52 -2.27 5.47
N LYS A 39 19.84 -1.77 4.27
CA LYS A 39 21.21 -1.67 3.77
C LYS A 39 22.07 -0.69 4.57
N LEU A 40 21.55 0.51 4.88
CA LEU A 40 22.25 1.52 5.67
C LEU A 40 22.49 1.06 7.11
N ALA A 41 21.51 0.39 7.73
CA ALA A 41 21.65 -0.20 9.05
C ALA A 41 22.61 -1.38 9.05
N ALA A 42 22.61 -2.24 8.03
CA ALA A 42 23.60 -3.33 7.91
C ALA A 42 25.03 -2.78 7.81
N LEU A 43 25.22 -1.67 7.10
CA LEU A 43 26.51 -0.96 7.04
C LEU A 43 26.86 -0.29 8.39
N LYS A 44 25.89 0.29 9.10
CA LYS A 44 26.10 1.04 10.36
C LYS A 44 26.22 0.15 11.61
N TYR A 45 25.55 -1.00 11.63
CA TYR A 45 25.41 -1.92 12.78
C TYR A 45 26.10 -3.26 12.56
N SER A 46 27.08 -3.38 11.66
CA SER A 46 27.96 -4.56 11.58
C SER A 46 28.73 -4.84 12.89
N ILE A 47 28.48 -4.06 13.96
CA ILE A 47 29.12 -4.16 15.27
C ILE A 47 28.14 -4.52 16.41
N LEU A 48 26.81 -4.38 16.30
CA LEU A 48 25.91 -4.62 17.47
C LEU A 48 24.50 -5.15 17.11
N GLY A 49 24.25 -6.44 17.43
CA GLY A 49 22.95 -7.05 17.79
C GLY A 49 21.85 -7.14 16.72
N SER A 50 21.88 -8.19 15.88
CA SER A 50 21.05 -8.36 14.67
C SER A 50 19.69 -9.05 14.82
N ALA A 51 19.41 -9.79 15.90
CA ALA A 51 18.30 -10.75 15.92
C ALA A 51 16.89 -10.11 16.04
N GLY A 52 16.67 -9.22 17.01
CA GLY A 52 15.33 -8.64 17.26
C GLY A 52 14.84 -7.69 16.16
N ARG A 53 15.73 -6.81 15.65
CA ARG A 53 15.39 -5.85 14.58
C ARG A 53 15.18 -6.48 13.21
N THR A 54 15.59 -7.74 13.02
CA THR A 54 15.43 -8.42 11.73
C THR A 54 14.06 -9.09 11.63
N GLY A 55 13.50 -9.59 12.75
CA GLY A 55 12.15 -10.14 12.81
C GLY A 55 11.06 -9.12 12.47
N ASP A 56 11.11 -7.94 13.10
CA ASP A 56 10.13 -6.87 12.86
C ASP A 56 10.17 -6.35 11.42
N ARG A 57 11.36 -6.34 10.79
CA ARG A 57 11.53 -5.88 9.40
C ARG A 57 11.04 -6.88 8.38
N ALA A 58 11.29 -8.17 8.58
CA ALA A 58 10.78 -9.21 7.70
C ALA A 58 9.25 -9.24 7.72
N ALA A 59 8.65 -9.12 8.92
CA ALA A 59 7.21 -9.01 9.08
C ALA A 59 6.65 -7.75 8.40
N ASN A 60 7.30 -6.59 8.56
CA ASN A 60 6.86 -5.35 7.91
C ASN A 60 6.94 -5.45 6.37
N LEU A 61 8.04 -5.98 5.82
CA LEU A 61 8.18 -6.19 4.39
C LEU A 61 7.07 -7.10 3.85
N GLN A 62 6.79 -8.21 4.53
CA GLN A 62 5.73 -9.12 4.13
C GLN A 62 4.35 -8.43 4.12
N SER A 63 4.05 -7.62 5.13
CA SER A 63 2.81 -6.84 5.18
C SER A 63 2.69 -5.85 4.01
N LEU A 64 3.77 -5.16 3.67
CA LEU A 64 3.80 -4.24 2.52
C LEU A 64 3.60 -4.98 1.19
N LEU A 65 4.23 -6.13 1.01
CA LEU A 65 4.05 -6.97 -0.19
C LEU A 65 2.60 -7.46 -0.31
N ASN A 66 2.02 -7.96 0.78
CA ASN A 66 0.62 -8.40 0.79
C ASN A 66 -0.35 -7.25 0.49
N ALA A 67 -0.09 -6.05 1.03
CA ALA A 67 -0.89 -4.87 0.76
C ALA A 67 -0.79 -4.46 -0.72
N ARG A 68 0.42 -4.47 -1.28
CA ARG A 68 0.66 -4.19 -2.70
C ARG A 68 -0.15 -5.14 -3.59
N ASP A 69 -0.07 -6.43 -3.33
CA ASP A 69 -0.78 -7.46 -4.09
C ASP A 69 -2.30 -7.24 -4.01
N HIS A 70 -2.82 -6.93 -2.82
CA HIS A 70 -4.24 -6.65 -2.62
C HIS A 70 -4.72 -5.45 -3.46
N TYR A 71 -4.02 -4.31 -3.39
CA TYR A 71 -4.43 -3.12 -4.14
C TYR A 71 -4.20 -3.24 -5.65
N GLN A 72 -3.18 -4.01 -6.06
CA GLN A 72 -2.96 -4.33 -7.46
C GLN A 72 -4.11 -5.17 -8.03
N GLN A 73 -4.52 -6.23 -7.32
CA GLN A 73 -5.67 -7.04 -7.71
C GLN A 73 -6.96 -6.20 -7.76
N LEU A 74 -7.15 -5.29 -6.80
CA LEU A 74 -8.30 -4.42 -6.79
C LEU A 74 -8.33 -3.50 -8.01
N LEU A 75 -7.19 -2.92 -8.40
CA LEU A 75 -7.06 -2.09 -9.61
C LEU A 75 -7.29 -2.91 -10.90
N GLU A 76 -6.70 -4.10 -10.99
CA GLU A 76 -6.83 -5.00 -12.15
C GLU A 76 -8.25 -5.57 -12.31
N SER A 77 -8.98 -5.72 -11.20
CA SER A 77 -10.36 -6.22 -11.21
C SER A 77 -11.36 -5.21 -11.78
N ARG A 78 -10.95 -3.96 -12.01
CA ARG A 78 -11.83 -2.90 -12.50
C ARG A 78 -12.07 -3.03 -14.00
N PRO A 79 -13.31 -2.84 -14.46
CA PRO A 79 -13.59 -2.83 -15.88
C PRO A 79 -12.83 -1.66 -16.52
N THR A 80 -11.84 -1.98 -17.35
CA THR A 80 -11.19 -0.99 -18.21
C THR A 80 -12.26 -0.49 -19.17
N ILE A 81 -12.86 0.67 -18.89
CA ILE A 81 -13.74 1.34 -19.84
C ILE A 81 -12.83 1.76 -21.00
N SER A 82 -12.70 0.87 -21.98
CA SER A 82 -12.20 1.21 -23.30
C SER A 82 -13.23 2.14 -23.90
N ALA A 83 -13.10 3.44 -23.63
CA ALA A 83 -13.77 4.46 -24.39
C ALA A 83 -13.20 4.39 -25.81
N THR A 84 -13.79 3.54 -26.65
CA THR A 84 -13.70 3.65 -28.11
C THR A 84 -14.32 4.98 -28.48
N GLN A 85 -13.55 6.05 -28.33
CA GLN A 85 -13.82 7.34 -28.94
C GLN A 85 -13.52 7.18 -30.43
N ALA A 86 -14.48 6.63 -31.16
CA ALA A 86 -14.49 6.61 -32.61
C ALA A 86 -15.94 6.58 -33.13
N GLU A 87 -16.80 7.42 -32.58
CA GLU A 87 -17.95 7.95 -33.31
C GLU A 87 -17.79 9.46 -33.37
N PHE A 88 -17.11 9.93 -34.40
CA PHE A 88 -17.22 11.30 -34.87
C PHE A 88 -17.60 11.26 -36.36
N PHE A 89 -18.90 11.46 -36.58
CA PHE A 89 -19.64 11.88 -37.77
C PHE A 89 -19.65 10.99 -39.01
#